data_AF-A0A3D3BXY4-F1
#
_entry.id   AF-A0A3D3BXY4-F1
#
_cell.length_a   1.000
_cell.length_b   1.000
_cell.length_c   1.000
_cell.angle_alpha   90.00
_cell.angle_beta   90.00
_cell.angle_gamma   90.00
#
_symmetry.space_group_name_H-M   'P 1'
#
loop_
_entity.id
_entity.type
_entity.pdbx_description
1 polymer ?
#
loop_
_entity_poly.entity_id
_entity_poly.type
_entity_poly.pdbx_seq_one_letter_code
_entity_poly.pdbx_strand_id
1 'polypeptide(L)'
;MSEHELDEEQFPSKSQRKREAHLQQALGAQLTQLKPAQLESLDLPEPLLQGVAEFQRLPNSHGARRRQLQYLGKLMRHIDGEALVAKLSKLESPQAEPQQSDLAAMWSEKIQTEGNAVIQLLLEAQPQLDRQKLRQLHRNL
;
A
#
# COMPACT_ATOMS: atom_id res chain seq x y z
N MET A 1 -13.11 -1.08 42.71
CA MET A 1 -12.40 -2.14 41.98
C MET A 1 -12.98 -2.13 40.58
N SER A 2 -12.16 -1.65 39.66
CA SER A 2 -12.49 -1.11 38.35
C SER A 2 -12.02 -2.09 37.28
N GLU A 3 -12.92 -2.56 36.42
CA GLU A 3 -12.58 -3.34 35.22
C GLU A 3 -13.55 -2.97 34.08
N HIS A 4 -13.42 -1.73 33.59
CA HIS A 4 -13.93 -1.32 32.26
C HIS A 4 -12.73 -1.39 31.30
N GLU A 5 -12.27 -2.59 30.96
CA GLU A 5 -11.01 -2.80 30.23
C GLU A 5 -11.19 -3.67 28.97
N LEU A 6 -12.33 -3.53 28.30
CA LEU A 6 -12.64 -4.26 27.07
C LEU A 6 -13.36 -3.34 26.08
N ASP A 7 -12.67 -2.31 25.56
CA ASP A 7 -13.16 -1.57 24.37
C ASP A 7 -12.10 -0.67 23.69
N GLU A 8 -10.80 -1.03 23.73
CA GLU A 8 -9.78 -0.37 22.89
C GLU A 8 -9.60 -1.06 21.53
N GLU A 9 -10.67 -1.68 21.00
CA GLU A 9 -10.66 -2.18 19.63
C GLU A 9 -10.62 -1.03 18.61
N GLN A 10 -9.45 -0.87 18.01
CA GLN A 10 -9.30 -0.73 16.56
C GLN A 10 -9.82 0.56 15.88
N PHE A 11 -9.90 1.71 16.57
CA PHE A 11 -10.05 2.96 15.84
C PHE A 11 -8.72 3.38 15.19
N PRO A 12 -8.63 3.51 13.86
CA PRO A 12 -7.40 3.93 13.21
C PRO A 12 -7.00 5.32 13.71
N SER A 13 -5.75 5.45 14.15
CA SER A 13 -5.27 6.71 14.73
C SER A 13 -5.39 7.84 13.70
N LYS A 14 -5.52 9.09 14.16
CA LYS A 14 -5.57 10.27 13.26
C LYS A 14 -4.41 10.29 12.25
N SER A 15 -3.25 9.73 12.63
CA SER A 15 -2.07 9.59 11.79
C SER A 15 -2.22 8.52 10.69
N GLN A 16 -2.87 7.39 10.98
CA GLN A 16 -3.12 6.33 9.99
C GLN A 16 -4.11 6.78 8.92
N ARG A 17 -5.24 7.37 9.33
CA ARG A 17 -6.24 7.94 8.38
C ARG A 17 -5.62 8.98 7.43
N LYS A 18 -4.67 9.77 7.94
CA LYS A 18 -3.93 10.75 7.14
C LYS A 18 -3.02 10.04 6.12
N ARG A 19 -2.29 9.01 6.51
CA ARG A 19 -1.42 8.22 5.61
C ARG A 19 -2.23 7.54 4.51
N GLU A 20 -3.34 6.90 4.86
CA GLU A 20 -4.26 6.29 3.89
C GLU A 20 -4.81 7.32 2.90
N ALA A 21 -5.24 8.49 3.38
CA ALA A 21 -5.72 9.56 2.51
C ALA A 21 -4.62 10.04 1.53
N HIS A 22 -3.37 10.15 1.99
CA HIS A 22 -2.24 10.49 1.12
C HIS A 22 -1.93 9.39 0.10
N LEU A 23 -1.97 8.13 0.51
CA LEU A 23 -1.76 6.98 -0.37
C LEU A 23 -2.82 6.95 -1.47
N GLN A 24 -4.09 7.07 -1.12
CA GLN A 24 -5.19 7.10 -2.09
C GLN A 24 -5.08 8.28 -3.07
N GLN A 25 -4.65 9.44 -2.59
CA GLN A 25 -4.41 10.61 -3.44
C GLN A 25 -3.25 10.38 -4.41
N ALA A 26 -2.17 9.73 -3.94
CA ALA A 26 -1.00 9.42 -4.77
C ALA A 26 -1.34 8.38 -5.84
N LEU A 27 -2.09 7.34 -5.49
CA LEU A 27 -2.58 6.33 -6.44
C LEU A 27 -3.45 6.95 -7.53
N GLY A 28 -4.40 7.82 -7.14
CA GLY A 28 -5.22 8.55 -8.10
C GLY A 28 -4.39 9.40 -9.07
N ALA A 29 -3.28 9.99 -8.61
CA ALA A 29 -2.35 10.71 -9.47
C ALA A 29 -1.55 9.77 -10.39
N GLN A 30 -1.09 8.62 -9.90
CA GLN A 30 -0.34 7.64 -10.70
C GLN A 30 -1.19 7.10 -11.85
N LEU A 31 -2.49 6.83 -11.61
CA LEU A 31 -3.42 6.40 -12.66
C LEU A 31 -3.49 7.37 -13.84
N THR A 32 -3.35 8.68 -13.59
CA THR A 32 -3.39 9.68 -14.67
C THR A 32 -2.21 9.59 -15.65
N GLN A 33 -1.11 8.96 -15.24
CA GLN A 33 0.11 8.81 -16.02
C GLN A 33 0.13 7.50 -16.83
N LEU A 34 -0.82 6.58 -16.57
CA LEU A 34 -0.89 5.29 -17.24
C LEU A 34 -1.49 5.40 -18.65
N LYS A 35 -1.09 4.46 -19.52
CA LYS A 35 -1.66 4.32 -20.86
C LYS A 35 -3.06 3.67 -20.79
N PRO A 36 -3.94 3.92 -21.79
CA PRO A 36 -5.28 3.31 -21.83
C PRO A 36 -5.28 1.78 -21.66
N ALA A 37 -4.38 1.08 -22.35
CA ALA A 37 -4.24 -0.38 -22.24
C ALA A 37 -3.87 -0.87 -20.82
N GLN A 38 -3.11 -0.07 -20.06
CA GLN A 38 -2.79 -0.39 -18.67
C GLN A 38 -3.99 -0.16 -17.76
N LEU A 39 -4.75 0.93 -17.98
CA LEU A 39 -5.97 1.22 -17.21
C LEU A 39 -7.05 0.14 -17.40
N GLU A 40 -7.20 -0.37 -18.62
CA GLU A 40 -8.12 -1.47 -18.93
C GLU A 40 -7.76 -2.76 -18.16
N SER A 41 -6.46 -3.05 -18.00
CA SER A 41 -6.01 -4.24 -17.26
C SER A 41 -6.26 -4.20 -15.75
N LEU A 42 -6.51 -3.01 -15.20
CA LEU A 42 -6.68 -2.81 -13.76
C LEU A 42 -8.11 -3.12 -13.27
N ASP A 43 -9.08 -3.26 -14.19
CA ASP A 43 -10.50 -3.49 -13.90
C ASP A 43 -11.05 -2.47 -12.90
N LEU A 44 -10.89 -1.19 -13.24
CA LEU A 44 -11.29 -0.07 -12.39
C LEU A 44 -12.76 0.30 -12.62
N PRO A 45 -13.45 0.86 -11.59
CA PRO A 45 -14.81 1.36 -11.75
C PRO A 45 -14.91 2.41 -12.87
N GLU A 46 -16.01 2.38 -13.62
CA GLU A 46 -16.26 3.32 -14.72
C GLU A 46 -16.09 4.80 -14.32
N PRO A 47 -16.59 5.28 -13.16
CA PRO A 47 -16.40 6.68 -12.76
C PRO A 47 -14.93 7.09 -12.61
N LEU A 48 -14.06 6.14 -12.22
CA LEU A 48 -12.64 6.38 -12.07
C LEU A 48 -11.95 6.43 -13.43
N LEU A 49 -12.29 5.51 -14.34
CA LEU A 49 -11.78 5.52 -15.71
C LEU A 49 -12.16 6.80 -16.44
N GLN A 50 -13.42 7.23 -16.33
CA GLN A 50 -13.89 8.50 -16.90
C GLN A 50 -13.15 9.70 -16.30
N GLY A 51 -12.97 9.72 -14.98
CA GLY A 51 -12.24 10.79 -14.30
C GLY A 51 -10.77 10.90 -14.76
N VAL A 52 -10.12 9.76 -14.99
CA VAL A 52 -8.73 9.71 -15.50
C VAL A 52 -8.67 10.19 -16.96
N ALA A 53 -9.59 9.74 -17.80
CA ALA A 53 -9.67 10.18 -19.20
C ALA A 53 -9.93 11.70 -19.30
N GLU A 54 -10.79 12.24 -18.46
CA GLU A 54 -11.04 13.67 -18.36
C GLU A 54 -9.79 14.43 -17.89
N PHE A 55 -9.05 13.91 -16.90
CA PHE A 55 -7.78 14.50 -16.46
C PHE A 55 -6.78 14.61 -17.62
N GLN A 56 -6.66 13.56 -18.44
CA GLN A 56 -5.74 13.53 -19.58
C GLN A 56 -6.15 14.51 -20.69
N ARG A 57 -7.45 14.80 -20.84
CA ARG A 57 -7.98 15.79 -21.80
C ARG A 57 -7.86 17.22 -21.31
N LEU A 58 -7.82 17.45 -20.00
CA LEU A 58 -7.76 18.80 -19.44
C LEU A 58 -6.50 19.55 -19.92
N PRO A 59 -6.65 20.83 -20.31
CA PRO A 59 -5.52 21.67 -20.66
C PRO A 59 -4.55 21.76 -19.48
N ASN A 60 -3.31 22.18 -19.73
CA ASN A 60 -2.26 22.29 -18.69
C ASN A 60 -2.50 23.48 -17.72
N SER A 61 -3.75 23.71 -17.34
CA SER A 61 -4.16 24.64 -16.30
C SER A 61 -4.07 23.96 -14.94
N HIS A 62 -3.19 24.47 -14.09
CA HIS A 62 -2.96 23.96 -12.74
C HIS A 62 -4.25 23.87 -11.90
N GLY A 63 -5.20 24.79 -12.08
CA GLY A 63 -6.44 24.82 -11.31
C GLY A 63 -7.46 23.74 -11.68
N ALA A 64 -7.58 23.40 -12.97
CA ALA A 64 -8.49 22.36 -13.42
C ALA A 64 -7.94 20.97 -13.08
N ARG A 65 -6.66 20.71 -13.39
CA ARG A 65 -5.97 19.46 -13.07
C ARG A 65 -5.96 19.16 -11.57
N ARG A 66 -5.71 20.15 -10.71
CA ARG A 66 -5.74 19.97 -9.25
C ARG A 66 -7.11 19.57 -8.74
N ARG A 67 -8.18 20.19 -9.24
CA ARG A 67 -9.56 19.82 -8.86
C ARG A 67 -9.91 18.40 -9.31
N GLN A 68 -9.50 18.04 -10.52
CA GLN A 68 -9.71 16.68 -11.03
C GLN A 68 -8.94 15.64 -10.22
N LEU A 69 -7.70 15.92 -9.79
CA LEU A 69 -6.95 15.04 -8.90
C LEU A 69 -7.63 14.87 -7.53
N GLN A 70 -8.25 15.92 -6.98
CA GLN A 70 -9.01 15.79 -5.72
C GLN A 70 -10.26 14.92 -5.90
N TYR A 71 -10.95 15.05 -7.04
CA TYR A 71 -12.07 14.19 -7.39
C TYR A 71 -11.64 12.73 -7.53
N LEU A 72 -10.55 12.45 -8.25
CA LEU A 72 -9.95 11.12 -8.35
C LEU A 72 -9.59 10.55 -6.97
N GLY A 73 -8.94 11.35 -6.11
CA GLY A 73 -8.61 10.94 -4.74
C GLY A 73 -9.84 10.68 -3.86
N LYS A 74 -11.00 11.28 -4.16
CA LYS A 74 -12.27 10.93 -3.51
C LYS A 74 -12.78 9.57 -3.98
N LEU A 75 -12.77 9.31 -5.29
CA LEU A 75 -13.17 8.03 -5.86
C LEU A 75 -12.30 6.87 -5.35
N MET A 76 -10.99 7.12 -5.22
CA MET A 76 -10.01 6.16 -4.70
C MET A 76 -10.32 5.65 -3.28
N ARG A 77 -11.05 6.42 -2.45
CA ARG A 77 -11.41 5.97 -1.08
C ARG A 77 -12.38 4.78 -1.07
N HIS A 78 -13.04 4.52 -2.19
CA HIS A 78 -13.95 3.39 -2.35
C HIS A 78 -13.25 2.17 -2.97
N ILE A 79 -11.95 2.25 -3.18
CA ILE A 79 -11.14 1.21 -3.80
C ILE A 79 -10.11 0.72 -2.78
N ASP A 80 -9.87 -0.58 -2.80
CA ASP A 80 -8.78 -1.19 -2.05
C ASP A 80 -7.43 -0.70 -2.61
N GLY A 81 -6.80 0.20 -1.86
CA GLY A 81 -5.52 0.80 -2.24
C GLY A 81 -4.38 -0.21 -2.27
N GLU A 82 -4.39 -1.21 -1.38
CA GLU A 82 -3.35 -2.23 -1.33
C GLU A 82 -3.45 -3.16 -2.55
N ALA A 83 -4.67 -3.58 -2.90
CA ALA A 83 -4.91 -4.37 -4.11
C ALA A 83 -4.51 -3.61 -5.37
N LEU A 84 -4.78 -2.29 -5.43
CA LEU A 84 -4.38 -1.47 -6.56
C LEU A 84 -2.85 -1.31 -6.65
N VAL A 85 -2.17 -1.06 -5.53
CA VAL A 85 -0.70 -1.02 -5.48
C VAL A 85 -0.10 -2.31 -6.04
N ALA A 86 -0.59 -3.47 -5.59
CA ALA A 86 -0.09 -4.76 -6.08
C ALA A 86 -0.29 -4.94 -7.60
N LYS A 87 -1.44 -4.49 -8.14
CA LYS A 87 -1.68 -4.51 -9.59
C LYS A 87 -0.75 -3.53 -10.33
N LEU A 88 -0.54 -2.33 -9.81
CA LEU A 88 0.36 -1.33 -10.39
C LEU A 88 1.81 -1.80 -10.40
N SER A 89 2.29 -2.41 -9.31
CA SER A 89 3.64 -2.98 -9.24
C SER A 89 3.87 -4.06 -10.31
N LYS A 90 2.87 -4.89 -10.58
CA LYS A 90 2.93 -5.89 -11.68
C LYS A 90 2.99 -5.26 -13.08
N LEU A 91 2.42 -4.07 -13.26
CA LEU A 91 2.44 -3.34 -14.53
C LEU A 91 3.75 -2.58 -14.75
N GLU A 92 4.32 -1.99 -13.70
CA GLU A 92 5.62 -1.30 -13.76
C GLU A 92 6.78 -2.30 -13.85
N SER A 93 6.59 -3.53 -13.38
CA SER A 93 7.56 -4.62 -13.50
C SER A 93 6.84 -5.94 -13.75
N PRO A 94 6.69 -6.37 -15.02
CA PRO A 94 6.13 -7.68 -15.38
C PRO A 94 6.89 -8.89 -14.79
N GLN A 95 8.01 -8.65 -14.10
CA GLN A 95 8.91 -9.63 -13.47
C GLN A 95 9.10 -9.38 -11.96
N ALA A 96 8.46 -8.39 -11.35
CA ALA A 96 8.59 -8.14 -9.90
C ALA A 96 7.58 -8.98 -9.11
N GLU A 97 7.73 -10.30 -9.16
CA GLU A 97 7.67 -11.03 -7.90
C GLU A 97 8.78 -10.43 -7.04
N PRO A 98 8.56 -10.06 -5.76
CA PRO A 98 9.69 -9.74 -4.92
C PRO A 98 10.53 -11.03 -4.89
N GLN A 99 11.71 -11.00 -5.53
CA GLN A 99 12.58 -12.18 -5.54
C GLN A 99 12.75 -12.58 -4.07
N GLN A 100 12.85 -13.88 -3.80
CA GLN A 100 12.97 -14.41 -2.44
C GLN A 100 14.08 -13.70 -1.63
N SER A 101 15.09 -13.14 -2.32
CA SER A 101 16.13 -12.25 -1.80
C SER A 101 15.63 -10.92 -1.24
N ASP A 102 14.68 -10.24 -1.88
CA ASP A 102 14.19 -8.91 -1.48
C ASP A 102 13.27 -9.01 -0.27
N LEU A 103 12.43 -10.05 -0.22
CA LEU A 103 11.66 -10.36 0.99
C LEU A 103 12.61 -10.71 2.15
N ALA A 104 13.62 -11.54 1.91
CA ALA A 104 14.61 -11.88 2.93
C ALA A 104 15.38 -10.64 3.43
N ALA A 105 15.71 -9.70 2.54
CA ALA A 105 16.37 -8.45 2.90
C ALA A 105 15.46 -7.56 3.76
N MET A 106 14.21 -7.36 3.35
CA MET A 106 13.22 -6.57 4.10
C MET A 106 12.95 -7.17 5.49
N TRP A 107 12.79 -8.49 5.58
CA TRP A 107 12.60 -9.16 6.86
C TRP A 107 13.85 -9.09 7.75
N SER A 108 15.04 -9.17 7.16
CA SER A 108 16.30 -9.00 7.90
C SER A 108 16.44 -7.59 8.49
N GLU A 109 16.11 -6.55 7.72
CA GLU A 109 16.10 -5.16 8.18
C GLU A 109 15.08 -4.93 9.30
N LYS A 110 13.88 -5.51 9.17
CA LYS A 110 12.85 -5.46 10.23
C LYS A 110 13.25 -6.20 11.49
N ILE A 111 13.87 -7.37 11.36
CA ILE A 111 14.41 -8.12 12.50
C ILE A 111 15.51 -7.32 13.19
N GLN A 112 16.34 -6.59 12.45
CA GLN A 112 17.42 -5.77 13.02
C GLN A 112 16.89 -4.54 13.77
N THR A 113 15.84 -3.90 13.28
CA THR A 113 15.27 -2.68 13.87
C THR A 113 14.34 -2.95 15.05
N GLU A 114 13.51 -3.99 14.97
CA GLU A 114 12.44 -4.29 15.93
C GLU A 114 12.71 -5.56 16.77
N GLY A 115 13.76 -6.33 16.43
CA GLY A 115 14.28 -7.42 17.24
C GLY A 115 13.29 -8.57 17.47
N ASN A 116 13.16 -8.99 18.73
CA ASN A 116 12.31 -10.14 19.10
C ASN A 116 10.82 -9.93 18.78
N ALA A 117 10.34 -8.68 18.66
CA ALA A 117 8.93 -8.41 18.37
C ALA A 117 8.53 -8.88 16.96
N VAL A 118 9.36 -8.57 15.96
CA VAL A 118 9.15 -9.04 14.57
C VAL A 118 9.35 -10.55 14.46
N ILE A 119 10.32 -11.12 15.19
CA ILE A 119 10.52 -12.59 15.22
C ILE A 119 9.26 -13.30 15.73
N GLN A 120 8.61 -12.76 16.76
CA GLN A 120 7.40 -13.34 17.33
C GLN A 120 6.22 -13.25 16.36
N LEU A 121 6.03 -12.08 15.73
CA LEU A 121 5.03 -11.88 14.68
C LEU A 121 5.24 -12.83 13.49
N LEU A 122 6.49 -13.07 13.08
CA LEU A 122 6.84 -13.98 11.99
C LEU A 122 6.50 -15.43 12.32
N LEU A 123 6.70 -15.84 13.58
CA LEU A 123 6.40 -17.19 14.06
C LEU A 123 4.90 -17.41 14.22
N GLU A 124 4.15 -16.36 14.57
CA GLU A 124 2.68 -16.39 14.60
C GLU A 124 2.11 -16.52 13.19
N ALA A 125 2.68 -15.82 12.20
CA ALA A 125 2.26 -15.90 10.81
C ALA A 125 2.72 -17.19 10.09
N GLN A 126 3.92 -17.70 10.43
CA GLN A 126 4.48 -18.93 9.88
C GLN A 126 5.17 -19.77 10.98
N PRO A 127 4.44 -20.71 11.61
CA PRO A 127 4.95 -21.54 12.71
C PRO A 127 6.10 -22.46 12.31
N GLN A 128 6.24 -22.72 11.02
CA GLN A 128 7.25 -23.59 10.41
C GLN A 128 8.61 -22.91 10.20
N LEU A 129 8.73 -21.60 10.48
CA LEU A 129 10.02 -20.90 10.42
C LEU A 129 10.93 -21.29 11.59
N ASP A 130 12.22 -21.44 11.31
CA ASP A 130 13.22 -21.78 12.31
C ASP A 130 13.54 -20.57 13.20
N ARG A 131 12.91 -20.55 14.39
CA ARG A 131 13.12 -19.54 15.43
C ARG A 131 14.59 -19.31 15.77
N GLN A 132 15.41 -20.37 15.73
CA GLN A 132 16.82 -20.27 16.10
C GLN A 132 17.62 -19.55 15.02
N LYS A 133 17.33 -19.79 13.74
CA LYS A 133 17.92 -19.05 12.61
C LYS A 133 17.54 -17.56 12.62
N LEU A 134 16.28 -17.22 12.93
CA LEU A 134 15.84 -15.82 13.02
C LEU A 134 16.56 -15.05 14.14
N ARG A 135 16.75 -15.67 15.31
CA ARG A 135 17.51 -15.06 16.42
C ARG A 135 19.00 -14.97 16.13
N GLN A 136 19.53 -15.87 15.31
CA GLN A 136 20.92 -15.81 14.86
C GLN A 136 21.12 -14.68 13.85
N LEU A 137 20.17 -14.44 12.94
CA LEU A 137 20.17 -13.29 12.02
C LEU A 137 20.21 -11.95 12.77
N HIS A 138 19.47 -11.83 13.87
CA HIS A 138 19.54 -10.65 14.75
C HIS A 138 20.90 -10.50 15.48
N ARG A 139 21.63 -11.61 15.69
CA ARG A 139 22.86 -11.62 16.53
C ARG A 139 24.15 -11.54 15.73
N ASN A 140 24.15 -11.95 14.46
CA ASN A 140 25.34 -12.12 13.62
C ASN A 140 25.61 -10.96 12.64
N LEU A 141 25.02 -9.78 12.84
CA LEU A 141 25.32 -8.56 12.10
C LEU A 141 25.61 -7.42 13.07
#